data_AF-G8Y0Q7-F1
#
_entry.id   AF-G8Y0Q7-F1
#
_cell.length_a   1.000
_cell.length_b   1.000
_cell.length_c   1.000
_cell.angle_alpha   90.00
_cell.angle_beta   90.00
_cell.angle_gamma   90.00
#
_symmetry.space_group_name_H-M   'P 1'
#
loop_
_entity.id
_entity.type
_entity.pdbx_description
1 polymer ?
#
loop_
_entity_poly.entity_id
_entity_poly.type
_entity_poly.pdbx_seq_one_letter_code
_entity_poly.pdbx_strand_id
1 'polypeptide(L)'
;MSDRNELFVDEEENLDSGMVSDDTGSFHEANEELLDDDPIVESISLVMNQVPHPSTQSLHLIQYVGKPKTTSLDDQNISGSIKEESNYLELNVPLDTSRFYDETRAEEWEAQVTENSLRGVFDKTSGGLYAAHFVISNGTKKMVLVPIDSTTQIRSSFKYLDEIDMKKNSSTVNWMEPTKQSKMHILQTSGKNAQSNTSDGSTSHALGDTLKHVKKFEEEDWSALRIVEPNHADSEQVRREIANNADDLILETETRMDEYLDTLINT
;
A
#
# COMPACT_ATOMS: atom_id res chain seq x y z
N MET A 1 52.44 -6.95 42.52
CA MET A 1 51.75 -6.38 43.69
C MET A 1 51.17 -5.06 43.19
N SER A 2 50.12 -5.11 42.38
CA SER A 2 48.71 -5.42 42.72
C SER A 2 48.07 -4.18 43.34
N ASP A 3 47.20 -3.52 42.56
CA ASP A 3 45.98 -2.85 43.02
C ASP A 3 45.13 -2.51 41.77
N ARG A 4 44.27 -3.45 41.39
CA ARG A 4 43.08 -3.22 40.57
C ARG A 4 41.90 -3.35 41.54
N ASN A 5 41.25 -2.24 41.87
CA ASN A 5 39.95 -2.27 42.53
C ASN A 5 38.91 -2.71 41.50
N GLU A 6 38.66 -4.01 41.45
CA GLU A 6 37.46 -4.57 40.84
C GLU A 6 36.28 -4.30 41.77
N LEU A 7 35.28 -3.65 41.19
CA LEU A 7 34.00 -3.31 41.76
C LEU A 7 33.12 -4.57 41.78
N PHE A 8 33.28 -5.42 42.79
CA PHE A 8 32.35 -6.49 43.10
C PHE A 8 31.65 -6.16 44.41
N VAL A 9 30.32 -6.08 44.37
CA VAL A 9 29.47 -6.05 45.55
C VAL A 9 29.04 -7.50 45.77
N ASP A 10 29.36 -8.03 46.95
CA ASP A 10 29.03 -9.38 47.38
C ASP A 10 27.51 -9.59 47.42
N GLU A 11 27.09 -10.70 46.80
CA GLU A 11 25.77 -11.31 46.97
C GLU A 11 25.73 -11.98 48.36
N GLU A 12 24.93 -11.46 49.29
CA GLU A 12 24.38 -12.28 50.38
C GLU A 12 22.87 -12.04 50.53
N GLU A 13 22.15 -13.14 50.27
CA GLU A 13 20.83 -13.56 50.72
C GLU A 13 20.08 -12.63 51.68
N ASN A 14 18.91 -12.18 51.24
CA ASN A 14 17.77 -12.03 52.15
C ASN A 14 16.58 -12.77 51.54
N LEU A 15 16.48 -14.06 51.88
CA LEU A 15 15.31 -14.92 51.67
C LEU A 15 14.14 -14.38 52.50
N ASP A 16 13.23 -13.65 51.88
CA ASP A 16 11.88 -13.47 52.43
C ASP A 16 10.86 -14.22 51.56
N SER A 17 10.19 -15.15 52.23
CA SER A 17 9.21 -16.08 51.71
C SER A 17 7.86 -15.39 51.50
N GLY A 18 7.36 -15.35 50.27
CA GLY A 18 6.06 -14.75 50.00
C GLY A 18 5.46 -15.10 48.63
N MET A 19 4.85 -16.28 48.55
CA MET A 19 3.60 -16.53 47.82
C MET A 19 3.61 -16.38 46.28
N VAL A 20 3.89 -17.50 45.61
CA VAL A 20 3.60 -17.72 44.18
C VAL A 20 2.08 -17.75 44.01
N SER A 21 1.50 -16.71 43.41
CA SER A 21 0.11 -16.71 42.94
C SER A 21 0.12 -16.59 41.43
N ASP A 22 -0.51 -17.59 40.82
CA ASP A 22 -0.71 -17.86 39.41
C ASP A 22 -1.40 -16.66 38.72
N ASP A 23 -0.67 -15.87 37.93
CA ASP A 23 -1.21 -14.80 37.09
C ASP A 23 -1.81 -15.40 35.82
N THR A 24 -2.98 -16.01 35.99
CA THR A 24 -3.89 -16.33 34.91
C THR A 24 -4.80 -15.13 34.68
N GLY A 25 -4.45 -14.33 33.67
CA GLY A 25 -5.33 -13.44 32.91
C GLY A 25 -6.59 -12.96 33.60
N SER A 26 -6.46 -12.04 34.55
CA SER A 26 -7.58 -11.20 34.96
C SER A 26 -7.90 -10.28 33.79
N PHE A 27 -8.97 -10.63 33.07
CA PHE A 27 -9.71 -9.72 32.22
C PHE A 27 -9.85 -8.37 32.95
N HIS A 28 -9.67 -7.29 32.20
CA HIS A 28 -9.87 -5.92 32.67
C HIS A 28 -11.37 -5.70 32.91
N GLU A 29 -11.95 -6.37 33.90
CA GLU A 29 -13.21 -5.95 34.54
C GLU A 29 -12.85 -4.84 35.52
N ALA A 30 -12.27 -3.77 34.96
CA ALA A 30 -11.97 -2.55 35.67
C ALA A 30 -13.28 -1.75 35.78
N ASN A 31 -14.04 -2.04 36.83
CA ASN A 31 -14.62 -1.01 37.68
C ASN A 31 -15.49 0.04 36.94
N GLU A 32 -16.63 -0.37 36.38
CA GLU A 32 -17.62 0.52 35.75
C GLU A 32 -18.41 1.41 36.74
N GLU A 33 -18.22 1.29 38.06
CA GLU A 33 -19.03 2.04 39.05
C GLU A 33 -18.33 3.24 39.71
N LEU A 34 -17.14 3.66 39.26
CA LEU A 34 -16.42 4.83 39.82
C LEU A 34 -15.73 5.73 38.77
N LEU A 35 -16.28 5.83 37.56
CA LEU A 35 -16.04 7.01 36.73
C LEU A 35 -17.17 7.98 37.00
N ASP A 36 -16.96 8.86 37.99
CA ASP A 36 -17.68 10.13 38.07
C ASP A 36 -17.50 10.77 36.68
N ASP A 37 -18.60 10.92 35.93
CA ASP A 37 -18.62 11.36 34.53
C ASP A 37 -17.73 12.60 34.34
N ASP A 38 -16.58 12.42 33.70
CA ASP A 38 -15.80 13.56 33.21
C ASP A 38 -16.70 14.37 32.27
N PRO A 39 -16.95 15.66 32.53
CA PRO A 39 -17.88 16.43 31.74
C PRO A 39 -17.36 16.54 30.30
N ILE A 40 -18.21 16.22 29.33
CA ILE A 40 -17.91 16.38 27.91
C ILE A 40 -17.56 17.86 27.64
N VAL A 41 -16.28 18.14 27.39
CA VAL A 41 -15.78 19.51 27.13
C VAL A 41 -16.14 19.97 25.72
N GLU A 42 -16.10 19.06 24.74
CA GLU A 42 -16.38 19.34 23.33
C GLU A 42 -16.98 18.10 22.65
N SER A 43 -18.09 18.26 21.92
CA SER A 43 -18.69 17.20 21.10
C SER A 43 -18.42 17.48 19.62
N ILE A 44 -17.83 16.50 18.92
CA ILE A 44 -17.54 16.59 17.49
C ILE A 44 -18.51 15.66 16.77
N SER A 45 -19.36 16.21 15.90
CA SER A 45 -20.30 15.40 15.11
C SER A 45 -19.56 14.67 14.01
N LEU A 46 -19.82 13.37 13.88
CA LEU A 46 -19.24 12.51 12.86
C LEU A 46 -20.24 12.34 11.70
N VAL A 47 -19.82 12.67 10.48
CA VAL A 47 -20.64 12.56 9.26
C VAL A 47 -19.89 11.71 8.26
N MET A 48 -20.61 10.80 7.60
CA MET A 48 -20.03 9.96 6.55
C MET A 48 -20.35 10.55 5.18
N ASN A 49 -19.31 10.83 4.39
CA ASN A 49 -19.46 11.17 2.99
C ASN A 49 -19.33 9.90 2.13
N GLN A 50 -20.29 9.70 1.23
CA GLN A 50 -20.26 8.62 0.23
C GLN A 50 -19.76 9.09 -1.13
N VAL A 51 -19.28 10.33 -1.22
CA VAL A 51 -18.61 10.91 -2.38
C VAL A 51 -17.11 10.95 -2.10
N PRO A 52 -16.27 10.36 -2.96
CA PRO A 52 -16.57 9.82 -4.28
C PRO A 52 -17.27 8.44 -4.26
N HIS A 53 -18.21 8.21 -5.18
CA HIS A 53 -18.82 6.90 -5.37
C HIS A 53 -17.86 5.98 -6.12
N PRO A 54 -17.58 4.75 -5.62
CA PRO A 54 -16.57 3.85 -6.17
C PRO A 54 -16.84 3.42 -7.63
N SER A 55 -18.05 3.62 -8.14
CA SER A 55 -18.41 3.38 -9.53
C SER A 55 -17.99 4.49 -10.51
N THR A 56 -17.67 5.68 -9.99
CA THR A 56 -17.33 6.87 -10.80
C THR A 56 -15.97 7.44 -10.46
N GLN A 57 -15.57 7.38 -9.20
CA GLN A 57 -14.32 7.91 -8.67
C GLN A 57 -13.91 7.03 -7.49
N SER A 58 -12.62 6.67 -7.43
CA SER A 58 -12.07 5.86 -6.34
C SER A 58 -11.04 6.65 -5.55
N LEU A 59 -11.04 6.47 -4.23
CA LEU A 59 -10.09 7.09 -3.33
C LEU A 59 -9.02 6.08 -2.91
N HIS A 60 -7.77 6.36 -3.27
CA HIS A 60 -6.64 5.50 -2.98
C HIS A 60 -5.63 6.18 -2.05
N LEU A 61 -5.10 5.45 -1.08
CA LEU A 61 -4.03 5.92 -0.21
C LEU A 61 -2.67 5.48 -0.74
N ILE A 62 -1.82 6.43 -1.12
CA ILE A 62 -0.46 6.17 -1.60
C ILE A 62 0.55 6.44 -0.48
N GLN A 63 1.32 5.42 -0.10
CA GLN A 63 2.36 5.51 0.91
C GLN A 63 3.75 5.44 0.26
N TYR A 64 4.54 6.50 0.44
CA TYR A 64 5.91 6.59 -0.07
C TYR A 64 6.90 5.95 0.90
N VAL A 65 7.38 4.75 0.59
CA VAL A 65 8.37 4.07 1.43
C VAL A 65 9.75 4.68 1.21
N GLY A 66 10.40 5.14 2.29
CA GLY A 66 11.76 5.69 2.24
C GLY A 66 11.86 7.19 1.96
N LYS A 67 10.73 7.91 1.86
CA LYS A 67 10.71 9.38 1.82
C LYS A 67 10.27 9.92 3.19
N PRO A 68 10.98 10.93 3.75
CA PRO A 68 10.55 11.57 4.99
C PRO A 68 9.32 12.44 4.72
N LYS A 69 8.50 12.67 5.76
CA LYS A 69 7.27 13.49 5.69
C LYS A 69 7.51 14.93 5.22
N THR A 70 8.74 15.43 5.32
CA THR A 70 9.13 16.81 5.00
C THR A 70 9.44 17.03 3.52
N THR A 71 9.60 15.96 2.74
CA THR A 71 9.88 16.08 1.30
C THR A 71 8.56 16.12 0.54
N SER A 72 8.14 17.31 0.10
CA SER A 72 7.04 17.44 -0.85
C SER A 72 7.49 16.99 -2.24
N LEU A 73 6.56 16.42 -2.99
CA LEU A 73 6.74 16.04 -4.40
C LEU A 73 6.04 17.02 -5.34
N ASP A 74 5.47 18.10 -4.80
CA ASP A 74 4.52 18.99 -5.47
C ASP A 74 5.14 19.81 -6.61
N ASP A 75 6.45 20.03 -6.58
CA ASP A 75 7.18 20.84 -7.59
C ASP A 75 7.75 19.98 -8.74
N GLN A 76 7.51 18.68 -8.73
CA GLN A 76 8.07 17.76 -9.73
C GLN A 76 7.00 17.39 -10.75
N ASN A 77 7.35 17.47 -12.04
CA ASN A 77 6.50 17.00 -13.13
C ASN A 77 6.49 15.47 -13.16
N ILE A 78 5.76 14.87 -12.21
CA ILE A 78 5.63 13.42 -12.06
C ILE A 78 4.71 12.92 -13.17
N SER A 79 5.09 11.82 -13.82
CA SER A 79 4.19 11.09 -14.71
C SER A 79 3.68 9.84 -14.01
N GLY A 80 2.39 9.55 -14.12
CA GLY A 80 1.79 8.34 -13.54
C GLY A 80 1.23 7.42 -14.63
N SER A 81 1.29 6.12 -14.37
CA SER A 81 0.66 5.08 -15.19
C SER A 81 0.02 4.05 -14.27
N ILE A 82 -1.15 3.54 -14.67
CA ILE A 82 -1.90 2.54 -13.91
C ILE A 82 -2.27 1.35 -14.80
N LYS A 83 -2.30 0.18 -14.17
CA LYS A 83 -2.95 -1.03 -14.68
C LYS A 83 -4.15 -1.32 -13.79
N GLU A 84 -5.34 -1.04 -14.31
CA GLU A 84 -6.60 -1.12 -13.57
C GLU A 84 -6.95 -2.56 -13.21
N GLU A 85 -6.76 -3.50 -14.12
CA GLU A 85 -7.14 -4.90 -13.90
C GLU A 85 -6.16 -5.64 -12.99
N SER A 86 -4.88 -5.28 -13.04
CA SER A 86 -3.81 -5.82 -12.20
C SER A 86 -3.58 -5.02 -10.92
N ASN A 87 -4.32 -3.92 -10.73
CA ASN A 87 -4.22 -3.04 -9.56
C ASN A 87 -2.77 -2.57 -9.31
N TYR A 88 -2.09 -2.09 -10.36
CA TYR A 88 -0.68 -1.72 -10.30
C TYR A 88 -0.48 -0.25 -10.63
N LEU A 89 0.27 0.46 -9.79
CA LEU A 89 0.61 1.88 -9.97
C LEU A 89 2.10 2.03 -10.25
N GLU A 90 2.43 2.83 -11.25
CA GLU A 90 3.77 3.31 -11.53
C GLU A 90 3.78 4.85 -11.55
N LEU A 91 4.71 5.44 -10.80
CA LEU A 91 4.97 6.88 -10.77
C LEU A 91 6.43 7.11 -11.14
N ASN A 92 6.68 7.87 -12.20
CA ASN A 92 8.05 8.29 -12.54
C ASN A 92 8.30 9.69 -11.99
N VAL A 93 9.29 9.78 -11.12
CA VAL A 93 9.69 10.99 -10.45
C VAL A 93 10.99 11.48 -11.07
N PRO A 94 11.03 12.69 -11.67
CA PRO A 94 12.25 13.20 -12.29
C PRO A 94 13.36 13.40 -11.25
N LEU A 95 14.58 12.99 -11.59
CA LEU A 95 15.77 13.21 -10.78
C LEU A 95 16.42 14.54 -11.14
N ASP A 96 16.92 15.27 -10.13
CA ASP A 96 17.73 16.47 -10.37
C ASP A 96 19.14 16.06 -10.82
N THR A 97 19.39 16.20 -12.13
CA THR A 97 20.68 15.88 -12.74
C THR A 97 21.75 16.94 -12.52
N SER A 98 21.42 18.09 -11.90
CA SER A 98 22.35 19.24 -11.85
C SER A 98 23.42 19.18 -10.76
N ARG A 99 23.22 18.39 -9.70
CA ARG A 99 24.09 18.44 -8.49
C ARG A 99 24.68 17.11 -8.05
N PHE A 100 23.91 16.03 -8.11
CA PHE A 100 24.28 14.75 -7.52
C PHE A 100 24.23 13.59 -8.52
N TYR A 101 24.16 13.91 -9.81
CA TYR A 101 24.13 12.95 -10.88
C TYR A 101 25.51 12.75 -11.47
N ASP A 102 25.92 11.49 -11.56
CA ASP A 102 27.18 11.10 -12.17
C ASP A 102 26.93 10.64 -13.60
N GLU A 103 27.24 11.52 -14.55
CA GLU A 103 27.11 11.24 -15.98
C GLU A 103 28.03 10.10 -16.43
N THR A 104 29.19 9.91 -15.78
CA THR A 104 30.15 8.87 -16.17
C THR A 104 29.61 7.47 -15.88
N ARG A 105 28.86 7.31 -14.79
CA ARG A 105 28.15 6.05 -14.49
C ARG A 105 26.96 5.81 -15.40
N ALA A 106 26.25 6.86 -15.78
CA ALA A 106 25.13 6.74 -16.71
C ALA A 106 25.62 6.27 -18.10
N GLU A 107 26.78 6.76 -18.53
CA GLU A 107 27.45 6.33 -19.76
C GLU A 107 27.94 4.88 -19.66
N GLU A 108 28.55 4.47 -18.53
CA GLU A 108 28.97 3.08 -18.28
C GLU A 108 27.80 2.09 -18.38
N TRP A 109 26.61 2.50 -17.94
CA TRP A 109 25.40 1.68 -17.98
C TRP A 109 24.66 1.73 -19.31
N GLU A 110 25.13 2.54 -20.28
CA GLU A 110 24.44 2.82 -21.55
C GLU A 110 22.95 3.20 -21.36
N ALA A 111 22.63 3.78 -20.19
CA ALA A 111 21.27 4.05 -19.76
C ALA A 111 21.25 5.37 -18.98
N GLN A 112 20.62 6.38 -19.58
CA GLN A 112 20.44 7.67 -18.92
C GLN A 112 19.30 7.57 -17.92
N VAL A 113 19.63 7.34 -16.65
CA VAL A 113 18.65 7.28 -15.55
C VAL A 113 18.25 8.72 -15.16
N THR A 114 17.32 9.33 -15.90
CA THR A 114 16.82 10.69 -15.60
C THR A 114 15.62 10.68 -14.66
N GLU A 115 15.00 9.53 -14.47
CA GLU A 115 13.76 9.37 -13.71
C GLU A 115 13.90 8.20 -12.74
N ASN A 116 13.29 8.35 -11.57
CA ASN A 116 13.14 7.29 -10.59
C ASN A 116 11.72 6.73 -10.67
N SER A 117 11.59 5.47 -11.10
CA SER A 117 10.32 4.77 -11.18
C SER A 117 9.94 4.18 -9.83
N LEU A 118 8.86 4.69 -9.24
CA LEU A 118 8.23 4.19 -8.02
C LEU A 118 7.05 3.29 -8.39
N ARG A 119 7.00 2.08 -7.81
CA ARG A 119 5.97 1.09 -8.14
C ARG A 119 5.30 0.54 -6.89
N GLY A 120 4.01 0.26 -7.00
CA GLY A 120 3.22 -0.35 -5.92
C GLY A 120 2.01 -1.10 -6.46
N VAL A 121 1.56 -2.08 -5.69
CA VAL A 121 0.30 -2.79 -5.92
C VAL A 121 -0.77 -2.16 -5.03
N PHE A 122 -1.97 -1.97 -5.54
CA PHE A 122 -3.12 -1.56 -4.73
C PHE A 122 -3.68 -2.78 -4.03
N ASP A 123 -3.70 -2.72 -2.71
CA ASP A 123 -4.39 -3.66 -1.85
C ASP A 123 -5.78 -3.10 -1.54
N LYS A 124 -6.82 -3.84 -2.00
CA LYS A 124 -8.21 -3.41 -1.84
C LYS A 124 -8.60 -3.57 -0.38
N THR A 125 -9.07 -2.48 0.22
CA THR A 125 -9.50 -2.50 1.61
C THR A 125 -10.94 -3.00 1.68
N SER A 126 -11.16 -4.13 2.35
CA SER A 126 -12.48 -4.70 2.62
C SER A 126 -13.22 -3.93 3.72
N GLY A 127 -13.30 -2.60 3.58
CA GLY A 127 -13.83 -1.69 4.60
C GLY A 127 -12.86 -1.42 5.76
N GLY A 128 -13.20 -0.43 6.59
CA GLY A 128 -12.51 -0.13 7.85
C GLY A 128 -11.46 0.98 7.80
N LEU A 129 -11.00 1.40 6.62
CA LEU A 129 -10.12 2.58 6.48
C LEU A 129 -10.90 3.78 5.97
N TYR A 130 -10.81 4.88 6.72
CA TYR A 130 -11.47 6.14 6.40
C TYR A 130 -10.48 7.30 6.46
N ALA A 131 -10.57 8.21 5.49
CA ALA A 131 -9.94 9.52 5.57
C ALA A 131 -10.87 10.46 6.35
N ALA A 132 -10.35 11.05 7.43
CA ALA A 132 -11.08 12.01 8.24
C ALA A 132 -10.63 13.44 7.90
N HIS A 133 -11.59 14.33 7.63
CA HIS A 133 -11.35 15.76 7.46
C HIS A 133 -12.20 16.56 8.44
N PHE A 134 -11.57 17.48 9.19
CA PHE A 134 -12.29 18.37 10.10
C PHE A 134 -12.83 19.57 9.32
N VAL A 135 -14.16 19.74 9.34
CA VAL A 135 -14.84 20.90 8.75
C VAL A 135 -15.52 21.66 9.88
N ILE A 136 -15.17 22.94 10.01
CA ILE A 136 -15.86 23.86 10.94
C ILE A 136 -17.00 24.49 10.15
N SER A 137 -18.22 24.02 10.40
CA SER A 137 -19.43 24.58 9.76
C SER A 137 -20.27 25.26 10.82
N ASN A 138 -20.50 26.57 10.66
CA ASN A 138 -21.37 27.39 11.52
C ASN A 138 -21.06 27.32 13.03
N GLY A 139 -19.79 27.18 13.41
CA GLY A 139 -19.36 27.13 14.81
C GLY A 139 -19.42 25.76 15.46
N THR A 140 -19.93 24.74 14.75
CA THR A 140 -19.89 23.34 15.20
C THR A 140 -18.81 22.60 14.43
N LYS A 141 -17.93 21.89 15.16
CA LYS A 141 -16.88 21.07 14.56
C LYS A 141 -17.49 19.75 14.09
N LYS A 142 -17.47 19.52 12.77
CA LYS A 142 -17.88 18.25 12.16
C LYS A 142 -16.64 17.52 11.64
N MET A 143 -16.58 16.21 11.83
CA MET A 143 -15.60 15.34 11.20
C MET A 143 -16.28 14.61 10.05
N VAL A 144 -15.78 14.83 8.83
CA VAL A 144 -16.24 14.14 7.64
C VAL A 144 -15.36 12.92 7.40
N LEU A 145 -15.95 11.74 7.38
CA LEU A 145 -15.29 10.48 7.03
C LEU A 145 -15.54 10.13 5.56
N VAL A 146 -14.50 9.69 4.87
CA VAL A 146 -14.55 9.27 3.47
C VAL A 146 -13.94 7.88 3.38
N PRO A 147 -14.62 6.89 2.78
CA PRO A 147 -14.08 5.54 2.68
C PRO A 147 -12.90 5.52 1.70
N ILE A 148 -11.87 4.75 2.05
CA ILE A 148 -10.73 4.51 1.16
C ILE A 148 -10.95 3.16 0.47
N ASP A 149 -10.84 3.11 -0.85
CA ASP A 149 -11.09 1.91 -1.66
C ASP A 149 -9.88 0.97 -1.71
N SER A 150 -8.69 1.55 -1.73
CA SER A 150 -7.46 0.76 -1.69
C SER A 150 -6.28 1.55 -1.14
N THR A 151 -5.28 0.81 -0.67
CA THR A 151 -4.01 1.38 -0.22
C THR A 151 -2.87 0.82 -1.04
N THR A 152 -1.83 1.59 -1.26
CA THR A 152 -0.62 1.12 -1.95
C THR A 152 0.63 1.62 -1.26
N GLN A 153 1.60 0.73 -1.15
CA GLN A 153 2.96 1.07 -0.72
C GLN A 153 3.85 1.10 -1.95
N ILE A 154 4.30 2.30 -2.32
CA ILE A 154 5.18 2.47 -3.47
C ILE A 154 6.64 2.43 -3.03
N ARG A 155 7.45 1.72 -3.82
CA ARG A 155 8.88 1.51 -3.60
C ARG A 155 9.66 1.85 -4.86
N SER A 156 10.93 2.25 -4.73
CA SER A 156 11.82 2.40 -5.89
C SER A 156 11.96 1.08 -6.62
N SER A 157 11.78 1.14 -7.93
CA SER A 157 12.04 0.05 -8.84
C SER A 157 13.22 0.40 -9.73
N PHE A 158 14.05 -0.60 -10.04
CA PHE A 158 15.27 -0.42 -10.82
C PHE A 158 15.14 -1.12 -12.18
N LYS A 159 14.02 -0.94 -12.89
CA LYS A 159 13.75 -1.60 -14.18
C LYS A 159 14.86 -1.39 -15.21
N TYR A 160 15.52 -0.24 -15.17
CA TYR A 160 16.66 0.03 -16.04
C TYR A 160 17.80 -0.98 -15.87
N LEU A 161 18.02 -1.53 -14.66
CA LEU A 161 19.01 -2.58 -14.42
C LEU A 161 18.59 -3.89 -15.11
N ASP A 162 17.32 -4.27 -14.98
CA ASP A 162 16.78 -5.46 -15.64
C ASP A 162 16.91 -5.35 -17.16
N GLU A 163 16.63 -4.17 -17.72
CA GLU A 163 16.78 -3.90 -19.16
C GLU A 163 18.25 -3.98 -19.62
N ILE A 164 19.19 -3.47 -18.83
CA ILE A 164 20.63 -3.57 -19.10
C ILE A 164 21.07 -5.05 -19.09
N ASP A 165 20.64 -5.81 -18.09
CA ASP A 165 20.95 -7.25 -17.99
C ASP A 165 20.33 -8.03 -19.14
N MET A 166 19.10 -7.71 -19.55
CA MET A 166 18.47 -8.31 -20.74
C MET A 166 19.23 -7.95 -22.03
N LYS A 167 19.69 -6.71 -22.20
CA LYS A 167 20.51 -6.30 -23.36
C LYS A 167 21.86 -7.01 -23.39
N LYS A 168 22.51 -7.16 -22.23
CA LYS A 168 23.78 -7.90 -22.11
C LYS A 168 23.62 -9.39 -22.38
N ASN A 169 22.54 -10.00 -21.87
CA ASN A 169 22.29 -11.41 -22.09
C ASN A 169 21.89 -11.70 -23.54
N SER A 170 21.01 -10.87 -24.13
CA SER A 170 20.60 -11.01 -25.54
C SER A 170 21.74 -10.77 -26.53
N SER A 171 22.63 -9.82 -26.26
CA SER A 171 23.84 -9.65 -27.07
C SER A 171 24.75 -10.87 -26.97
N THR A 172 24.96 -11.45 -25.77
CA THR A 172 25.74 -12.69 -25.60
C THR A 172 25.13 -13.87 -26.36
N VAL A 173 23.80 -14.01 -26.34
CA VAL A 173 23.08 -15.06 -27.10
C VAL A 173 23.17 -14.83 -28.61
N ASN A 174 23.16 -13.57 -29.08
CA ASN A 174 23.34 -13.25 -30.50
C ASN A 174 24.76 -13.55 -31.02
N TRP A 175 25.79 -13.51 -30.15
CA TRP A 175 27.16 -13.91 -30.50
C TRP A 175 27.38 -15.43 -30.46
N MET A 176 26.50 -16.18 -29.78
CA MET A 176 26.42 -17.63 -29.94
C MET A 176 25.65 -17.92 -31.23
N GLU A 177 26.40 -17.95 -32.34
CA GLU A 177 25.90 -18.20 -33.69
C GLU A 177 24.84 -19.32 -33.71
N PRO A 178 23.58 -19.04 -34.12
CA PRO A 178 22.58 -20.07 -34.28
C PRO A 178 23.05 -20.93 -35.44
N THR A 179 23.58 -22.12 -35.14
CA THR A 179 23.95 -23.11 -36.15
C THR A 179 22.76 -23.35 -37.08
N LYS A 180 22.87 -22.79 -38.28
CA LYS A 180 22.10 -23.05 -39.49
C LYS A 180 20.59 -22.87 -39.38
N GLN A 181 20.14 -21.78 -39.99
CA GLN A 181 18.84 -21.57 -40.60
C GLN A 181 18.28 -22.87 -41.23
N SER A 182 17.40 -23.56 -40.52
CA SER A 182 16.31 -24.27 -41.18
C SER A 182 15.10 -23.38 -41.05
N LYS A 183 14.61 -22.88 -42.19
CA LYS A 183 13.33 -22.18 -42.29
C LYS A 183 12.24 -23.24 -42.10
N MET A 184 12.16 -23.80 -40.90
CA MET A 184 11.13 -24.74 -40.49
C MET A 184 9.83 -23.94 -40.39
N HIS A 185 8.83 -24.29 -41.20
CA HIS A 185 7.47 -23.87 -40.91
C HIS A 185 7.10 -24.47 -39.56
N ILE A 186 7.09 -23.64 -38.51
CA ILE A 186 6.59 -24.02 -37.20
C ILE A 186 5.06 -24.13 -37.33
N LEU A 187 4.59 -25.30 -37.75
CA LEU A 187 3.19 -25.66 -37.62
C LEU A 187 2.94 -25.95 -36.14
N GLN A 188 2.50 -24.92 -35.40
CA GLN A 188 2.11 -25.05 -34.01
C GLN A 188 0.77 -25.81 -33.92
N THR A 189 0.80 -27.14 -34.02
CA THR A 189 -0.37 -28.00 -33.80
C THR A 189 -0.44 -28.42 -32.33
N SER A 190 -0.58 -27.45 -31.43
CA SER A 190 -0.78 -27.72 -30.00
C SER A 190 -2.28 -27.62 -29.68
N GLY A 191 -3.00 -28.73 -29.80
CA GLY A 191 -4.38 -28.87 -29.31
C GLY A 191 -4.37 -29.38 -27.88
N LYS A 192 -4.73 -28.54 -26.91
CA LYS A 192 -4.83 -28.94 -25.50
C LYS A 192 -6.25 -29.41 -25.22
N ASN A 193 -6.40 -30.69 -24.86
CA ASN A 193 -7.70 -31.28 -24.55
C ASN A 193 -8.16 -30.82 -23.15
N ALA A 194 -9.26 -30.04 -23.09
CA ALA A 194 -9.83 -29.50 -21.87
C ALA A 194 -10.83 -30.48 -21.24
N GLN A 195 -10.39 -31.69 -20.89
CA GLN A 195 -11.29 -32.66 -20.27
C GLN A 195 -10.60 -33.53 -19.21
N SER A 196 -10.46 -32.96 -18.02
CA SER A 196 -10.51 -33.71 -16.76
C SER A 196 -10.97 -32.76 -15.65
N ASN A 197 -12.29 -32.60 -15.55
CA ASN A 197 -12.93 -32.18 -14.31
C ASN A 197 -12.69 -33.29 -13.27
N THR A 198 -11.75 -33.08 -12.36
CA THR A 198 -11.65 -33.87 -11.13
C THR A 198 -11.82 -32.92 -9.95
N SER A 199 -12.85 -33.19 -9.17
CA SER A 199 -13.36 -32.46 -8.01
C SER A 199 -12.47 -32.59 -6.76
N ASP A 200 -11.15 -32.73 -6.95
CA ASP A 200 -10.18 -32.77 -5.85
C ASP A 200 -9.03 -31.85 -6.19
N GLY A 201 -8.76 -30.91 -5.28
CA GLY A 201 -7.81 -29.80 -5.41
C GLY A 201 -6.35 -30.23 -5.56
N SER A 202 -6.02 -30.88 -6.67
CA SER A 202 -4.64 -31.16 -7.06
C SER A 202 -4.46 -30.94 -8.56
N THR A 203 -3.77 -29.83 -8.86
CA THR A 203 -2.99 -29.59 -10.08
C THR A 203 -3.68 -29.89 -11.41
N SER A 204 -4.66 -29.07 -11.80
CA SER A 204 -4.99 -28.93 -13.21
C SER A 204 -3.93 -28.07 -13.89
N HIS A 205 -3.34 -28.60 -14.97
CA HIS A 205 -2.31 -27.95 -15.78
C HIS A 205 -2.85 -26.69 -16.49
N ALA A 206 -3.05 -25.60 -15.77
CA ALA A 206 -2.98 -24.23 -16.26
C ALA A 206 -1.81 -23.56 -15.54
N LEU A 207 -1.30 -22.43 -16.04
CA LEU A 207 -0.28 -21.64 -15.34
C LEU A 207 -0.69 -21.53 -13.86
N GLY A 208 0.23 -21.74 -12.91
CA GLY A 208 -0.11 -21.63 -11.48
C GLY A 208 -0.73 -20.26 -11.19
N ASP A 209 -1.56 -20.13 -10.15
CA ASP A 209 -2.33 -18.89 -9.94
C ASP A 209 -1.43 -17.65 -9.86
N THR A 210 -0.25 -17.75 -9.26
CA THR A 210 0.76 -16.67 -9.29
C THR A 210 1.19 -16.29 -10.71
N LEU A 211 1.46 -17.29 -11.55
CA LEU A 211 1.88 -17.10 -12.94
C LEU A 211 0.74 -16.58 -13.81
N LYS A 212 -0.53 -16.87 -13.49
CA LYS A 212 -1.68 -16.23 -14.13
C LYS A 212 -1.72 -14.73 -13.81
N HIS A 213 -1.47 -14.33 -12.57
CA HIS A 213 -1.43 -12.91 -12.20
C HIS A 213 -0.28 -12.18 -12.88
N VAL A 214 0.91 -12.79 -12.92
CA VAL A 214 2.07 -12.22 -13.64
C VAL A 214 1.78 -12.10 -15.14
N LYS A 215 1.21 -13.14 -15.75
CA LYS A 215 0.86 -13.11 -17.16
C LYS A 215 -0.21 -12.04 -17.46
N LYS A 216 -1.26 -11.97 -16.63
CA LYS A 216 -2.29 -10.92 -16.76
C LYS A 216 -1.68 -9.53 -16.66
N PHE A 217 -0.77 -9.34 -15.70
CA PHE A 217 -0.01 -8.11 -15.57
C PHE A 217 0.83 -7.80 -16.81
N GLU A 218 1.52 -8.78 -17.41
CA GLU A 218 2.31 -8.57 -18.63
C GLU A 218 1.45 -8.27 -19.87
N GLU A 219 0.26 -8.87 -19.97
CA GLU A 219 -0.66 -8.69 -21.10
C GLU A 219 -1.44 -7.37 -21.03
N GLU A 220 -1.60 -6.79 -19.84
CA GLU A 220 -2.32 -5.53 -19.65
C GLU A 220 -1.49 -4.31 -20.09
N ASP A 221 -2.11 -3.45 -20.89
CA ASP A 221 -1.53 -2.18 -21.32
C ASP A 221 -1.57 -1.12 -20.21
N TRP A 222 -0.60 -0.22 -20.23
CA TRP A 222 -0.54 0.89 -19.28
C TRP A 222 -1.51 2.00 -19.66
N SER A 223 -2.38 2.39 -18.72
CA SER A 223 -3.20 3.59 -18.82
C SER A 223 -2.44 4.78 -18.24
N ALA A 224 -2.16 5.78 -19.07
CA ALA A 224 -1.48 6.99 -18.61
C ALA A 224 -2.39 7.84 -17.73
N LEU A 225 -1.91 8.19 -16.54
CA LEU A 225 -2.60 9.07 -15.60
C LEU A 225 -2.08 10.51 -15.75
N ARG A 226 -3.01 11.45 -15.79
CA ARG A 226 -2.69 12.87 -15.67
C ARG A 226 -2.60 13.21 -14.19
N ILE A 227 -1.39 13.46 -13.71
CA ILE A 227 -1.17 13.97 -12.36
C ILE A 227 -1.46 15.46 -12.36
N VAL A 228 -2.25 15.89 -11.39
CA VAL A 228 -2.66 17.27 -11.20
C VAL A 228 -2.07 17.73 -9.87
N GLU A 229 -1.41 18.89 -9.89
CA GLU A 229 -0.84 19.49 -8.68
C GLU A 229 -1.91 19.72 -7.60
N PRO A 230 -1.52 19.70 -6.31
CA PRO A 230 -2.47 19.91 -5.22
C PRO A 230 -3.12 21.30 -5.26
N ASN A 231 -2.46 22.30 -5.85
CA ASN A 231 -2.94 23.68 -5.94
C ASN A 231 -3.81 23.97 -7.19
N HIS A 232 -4.04 22.98 -8.05
CA HIS A 232 -4.83 23.16 -9.27
C HIS A 232 -6.34 23.26 -8.97
N ALA A 233 -7.08 23.96 -9.83
CA ALA A 233 -8.51 24.20 -9.66
C ALA A 233 -9.35 22.90 -9.55
N ASP A 234 -8.99 21.88 -10.34
CA ASP A 234 -9.66 20.57 -10.33
C ASP A 234 -9.49 19.86 -8.97
N SER A 235 -8.27 19.87 -8.41
CA SER A 235 -7.95 19.29 -7.10
C SER A 235 -8.71 19.99 -5.98
N GLU A 236 -8.81 21.32 -6.04
CA GLU A 236 -9.57 22.13 -5.10
C GLU A 236 -11.09 21.90 -5.20
N GLN A 237 -11.60 21.65 -6.42
CA GLN A 237 -12.99 21.26 -6.62
C GLN A 237 -13.29 19.91 -5.98
N VAL A 238 -12.47 18.88 -6.25
CA VAL A 238 -12.65 17.55 -5.66
C VAL A 238 -12.53 17.62 -4.13
N ARG A 239 -11.55 18.36 -3.59
CA ARG A 239 -11.42 18.55 -2.14
C ARG A 239 -12.66 19.22 -1.55
N ARG A 240 -13.24 20.20 -2.25
CA ARG A 240 -14.47 20.86 -1.83
C ARG A 240 -15.67 19.94 -1.90
N GLU A 241 -15.79 19.11 -2.94
CA GLU A 241 -16.85 18.11 -3.05
C GLU A 241 -16.77 17.09 -1.92
N ILE A 242 -15.57 16.60 -1.61
CA ILE A 242 -15.34 15.68 -0.48
C ILE A 242 -15.66 16.35 0.87
N ALA A 243 -15.38 17.64 1.03
CA ALA A 243 -15.63 18.36 2.28
C ALA A 243 -17.09 18.82 2.45
N ASN A 244 -17.76 19.22 1.37
CA ASN A 244 -19.08 19.87 1.43
C ASN A 244 -20.24 18.94 1.03
N ASN A 245 -19.99 17.89 0.26
CA ASN A 245 -21.02 16.93 -0.17
C ASN A 245 -21.18 15.78 0.83
N ALA A 246 -20.69 15.99 2.07
CA ALA A 246 -21.08 15.19 3.21
C ALA A 246 -22.54 15.51 3.50
N ASP A 247 -23.46 14.89 2.74
CA ASP A 247 -24.86 14.80 3.13
C ASP A 247 -24.91 14.40 4.60
N ASP A 248 -25.83 14.99 5.36
CA ASP A 248 -26.03 14.85 6.81
C ASP A 248 -26.45 13.41 7.21
N LEU A 249 -25.76 12.37 6.72
CA LEU A 249 -25.82 11.02 7.24
C LEU A 249 -25.01 11.01 8.54
N ILE A 250 -25.65 11.49 9.59
CA ILE A 250 -25.19 11.29 10.95
C ILE A 250 -25.15 9.78 11.17
N LEU A 251 -23.97 9.25 11.52
CA LEU A 251 -23.86 7.83 11.84
C LEU A 251 -24.56 7.59 13.18
N GLU A 252 -25.73 6.98 13.14
CA GLU A 252 -26.44 6.49 14.31
C GLU A 252 -26.08 5.01 14.52
N THR A 253 -25.61 4.67 15.72
CA THR A 253 -25.34 3.29 16.12
C THR A 253 -26.64 2.67 16.62
N GLU A 254 -27.42 2.06 15.73
CA GLU A 254 -28.67 1.38 16.12
C GLU A 254 -28.44 0.00 16.75
N THR A 255 -27.22 -0.57 16.60
CA THR A 255 -26.89 -1.92 17.09
C THR A 255 -26.65 -1.93 18.60
N ARG A 256 -27.27 -2.89 19.29
CA ARG A 256 -26.97 -3.19 20.70
C ARG A 256 -25.64 -3.93 20.81
N MET A 257 -24.94 -3.73 21.93
CA MET A 257 -23.64 -4.34 22.23
C MET A 257 -23.61 -5.86 21.96
N ASP A 258 -24.66 -6.57 22.37
CA ASP A 258 -24.76 -8.02 22.21
C ASP A 258 -24.80 -8.46 20.74
N GLU A 259 -25.54 -7.72 19.90
CA GLU A 259 -25.65 -8.00 18.46
C GLU A 259 -24.36 -7.63 17.70
N TYR A 260 -23.65 -6.60 18.17
CA TYR A 260 -22.33 -6.25 17.66
C TYR A 260 -21.28 -7.33 17.96
N LEU A 261 -21.30 -7.91 19.16
CA LEU A 261 -20.39 -9.01 19.52
C LEU A 261 -20.67 -10.28 18.71
N ASP A 262 -21.94 -10.63 18.52
CA ASP A 262 -22.32 -11.79 17.71
C ASP A 262 -21.92 -11.64 16.24
N THR A 263 -21.97 -10.43 15.68
CA THR A 263 -21.56 -10.16 14.30
C THR A 263 -20.04 -10.19 14.11
N LEU A 264 -19.26 -9.75 15.12
CA LEU A 264 -17.79 -9.85 15.09
C LEU A 264 -17.28 -11.28 15.22
N ILE A 265 -17.97 -12.14 15.98
CA ILE A 265 -17.54 -13.52 16.23
C ILE A 265 -17.87 -14.43 15.03
N ASN A 266 -18.86 -14.08 14.22
CA ASN A 266 -19.30 -14.85 13.05
C ASN A 266 -18.72 -14.38 11.70
N THR A 267 -17.86 -13.37 11.68
CA THR A 267 -17.04 -12.97 10.51
C THR A 267 -15.65 -13.61 10.55
#